data_AF-A0AAU0SRV1-F1
#
_entry.id   AF-A0AAU0SRV1-F1
#
_cell.length_a   1.000
_cell.length_b   1.000
_cell.length_c   1.000
_cell.angle_alpha   90.00
_cell.angle_beta   90.00
_cell.angle_gamma   90.00
#
_symmetry.space_group_name_H-M   'P 1'
#
loop_
_entity.id
_entity.type
_entity.pdbx_description
1 polymer ?
#
loop_
_entity_poly.entity_id
_entity_poly.type
_entity_poly.pdbx_seq_one_letter_code
_entity_poly.pdbx_strand_id
1 'polypeptide(L)'
;MSTEPSAAAHTLAERATAPRLSLGKNDLRQCLRIATGGSLAFVLCKLFDLQYGAFFCVYPMLLLGLVPRLTAHLMRQFFTQGLVVSLEVALLYGLFGGRPLLMIPLVFLLFLYRFALMASGPNFLFGALGAVFLSIQLNFASYPHTDVIAMLGSNGLAIVLAAAIAVLMFYLFPDCEPRPARTPPPKDRASRRHEALLGATVATLSFSVFQCLDLQDSLSAQVASILLLFPMHWNGSRFAGRTRAHGTLLGCVIALLIMLLLYDHHDLLPLVALLLWIAAMVCARWHMLEKGVPGVGFGALTTLAILFGQSLTPSHDIIFATLYRLSSVCVSVLLTLFVVFMVHRLLNRFVTTRHSSH
;
A
#
# COMPACT_ATOMS: atom_id res chain seq x y z
N MET A 1 24.82 -37.61 45.63
CA MET A 1 23.44 -37.20 45.31
C MET A 1 23.51 -35.76 44.80
N SER A 2 23.92 -35.58 43.55
CA SER A 2 24.13 -34.29 42.90
C SER A 2 23.13 -34.18 41.76
N THR A 3 22.04 -33.47 41.99
CA THR A 3 20.99 -33.23 41.01
C THR A 3 21.50 -32.23 39.97
N GLU A 4 21.71 -32.71 38.74
CA GLU A 4 21.93 -31.85 37.58
C GLU A 4 20.72 -30.92 37.38
N PRO A 5 20.94 -29.61 37.14
CA PRO A 5 19.83 -28.73 36.79
C PRO A 5 19.31 -29.09 35.39
N SER A 6 18.04 -29.47 35.36
CA SER A 6 17.26 -29.89 34.19
C SER A 6 17.39 -28.92 32.99
N ALA A 7 17.53 -29.48 31.79
CA ALA A 7 17.49 -28.79 30.49
C ALA A 7 16.24 -27.89 30.28
N ALA A 8 15.20 -28.05 31.11
CA ALA A 8 14.05 -27.16 31.18
C ALA A 8 14.38 -25.74 31.69
N ALA A 9 15.43 -25.58 32.52
CA ALA A 9 15.85 -24.27 33.02
C ALA A 9 16.58 -23.43 31.95
N HIS A 10 17.36 -24.09 31.09
CA HIS A 10 18.04 -23.44 29.96
C HIS A 10 17.05 -22.95 28.90
N THR A 11 16.00 -23.71 28.61
CA THR A 11 14.96 -23.34 27.62
C THR A 11 14.04 -22.20 28.09
N LEU A 12 13.84 -22.04 29.40
CA LEU A 12 13.12 -20.90 29.98
C LEU A 12 13.98 -19.62 30.03
N ALA A 13 15.30 -19.76 30.25
CA ALA A 13 16.23 -18.64 30.20
C ALA A 13 16.42 -18.08 28.77
N GLU A 14 16.38 -18.95 27.74
CA GLU A 14 16.48 -18.56 26.34
C GLU A 14 15.21 -17.86 25.82
N ARG A 15 14.03 -18.17 26.39
CA ARG A 15 12.79 -17.41 26.16
C ARG A 15 12.77 -16.06 26.87
N ALA A 16 13.54 -15.89 27.95
CA ALA A 16 13.67 -14.63 28.67
C ALA A 16 14.61 -13.62 27.99
N THR A 17 15.41 -14.07 27.01
CA THR A 17 16.33 -13.24 26.20
C THR A 17 15.84 -13.01 24.77
N ALA A 18 14.55 -13.23 24.48
CA ALA A 18 13.96 -12.64 23.29
C ALA A 18 14.09 -11.10 23.42
N PRO A 19 14.78 -10.40 22.49
CA PRO A 19 14.96 -8.96 22.60
C PRO A 19 13.57 -8.33 22.70
N ARG A 20 13.30 -7.64 23.81
CA ARG A 20 12.07 -6.85 23.95
C ARG A 20 12.03 -5.92 22.74
N LEU A 21 11.02 -6.09 21.90
CA LEU A 21 10.73 -5.23 20.76
C LEU A 21 10.47 -3.81 21.29
N SER A 22 11.55 -3.05 21.45
CA SER A 22 11.55 -1.67 21.92
C SER A 22 11.66 -0.75 20.71
N LEU A 23 10.86 0.32 20.71
CA LEU A 23 10.94 1.36 19.69
C LEU A 23 12.17 2.22 19.97
N GLY A 24 12.97 2.47 18.94
CA GLY A 24 13.97 3.53 19.00
C GLY A 24 13.31 4.91 19.02
N LYS A 25 14.09 5.94 19.37
CA LYS A 25 13.61 7.35 19.33
C LYS A 25 13.14 7.75 17.92
N ASN A 26 13.90 7.34 16.90
CA ASN A 26 13.56 7.54 15.48
C ASN A 26 12.28 6.82 15.06
N ASP A 27 11.96 5.69 15.67
CA ASP A 27 10.75 4.92 15.37
C ASP A 27 9.52 5.62 15.93
N LEU A 28 9.60 6.17 17.14
CA LEU A 28 8.53 6.99 17.71
C LEU A 28 8.26 8.23 16.85
N ARG A 29 9.32 8.92 16.37
CA ARG A 29 9.18 10.04 15.45
C ARG A 29 8.48 9.61 14.16
N GLN A 30 8.82 8.46 13.61
CA GLN A 30 8.14 7.93 12.43
C GLN A 30 6.67 7.60 12.70
N CYS A 31 6.33 7.05 13.87
CA CYS A 31 4.94 6.81 14.27
C CYS A 31 4.14 8.12 14.27
N LEU A 32 4.69 9.17 14.89
CA LEU A 32 4.08 10.49 14.95
C LEU A 32 3.88 11.10 13.56
N ARG A 33 4.87 10.96 12.66
CA ARG A 33 4.74 11.41 11.26
C ARG A 33 3.58 10.71 10.57
N ILE A 34 3.54 9.37 10.63
CA ILE A 34 2.52 8.56 9.95
C ILE A 34 1.13 8.87 10.47
N ALA A 35 0.93 8.83 11.79
CA ALA A 35 -0.39 9.04 12.38
C ALA A 35 -0.88 10.47 12.21
N THR A 36 -0.04 11.46 12.52
CA THR A 36 -0.41 12.88 12.40
C THR A 36 -0.59 13.26 10.93
N GLY A 37 0.27 12.81 10.04
CA GLY A 37 0.16 13.08 8.61
C GLY A 37 -1.06 12.40 7.97
N GLY A 38 -1.34 11.15 8.34
CA GLY A 38 -2.52 10.42 7.89
C GLY A 38 -3.83 11.04 8.38
N SER A 39 -3.92 11.39 9.66
CA SER A 39 -5.11 12.05 10.22
C SER A 39 -5.29 13.46 9.69
N LEU A 40 -4.21 14.23 9.50
CA LEU A 40 -4.28 15.55 8.87
C LEU A 40 -4.82 15.44 7.44
N ALA A 41 -4.34 14.47 6.65
CA ALA A 41 -4.83 14.24 5.31
C ALA A 41 -6.33 13.89 5.29
N PHE A 42 -6.76 13.03 6.21
CA PHE A 42 -8.18 12.70 6.38
C PHE A 42 -9.02 13.92 6.74
N VAL A 43 -8.59 14.73 7.72
CA VAL A 43 -9.30 15.94 8.14
C VAL A 43 -9.43 16.91 6.96
N LEU A 44 -8.34 17.18 6.23
CA LEU A 44 -8.39 18.08 5.07
C LEU A 44 -9.28 17.53 3.96
N CYS A 45 -9.23 16.21 3.72
CA CYS A 45 -10.11 15.55 2.75
C CYS A 45 -11.59 15.75 3.08
N LYS A 46 -11.99 15.62 4.35
CA LYS A 46 -13.39 15.77 4.78
C LYS A 46 -13.81 17.23 4.94
N LEU A 47 -12.91 18.08 5.42
CA LEU A 47 -13.19 19.51 5.63
C LEU A 47 -13.45 20.25 4.31
N PHE A 48 -12.71 19.89 3.25
CA PHE A 48 -12.88 20.49 1.93
C PHE A 48 -13.79 19.66 1.00
N ASP A 49 -14.46 18.64 1.52
CA ASP A 49 -15.34 17.73 0.75
C ASP A 49 -14.70 17.22 -0.55
N LEU A 50 -13.44 16.77 -0.46
CA LEU A 50 -12.66 16.37 -1.63
C LEU A 50 -13.12 14.99 -2.12
N GLN A 51 -13.44 14.92 -3.42
CA GLN A 51 -13.79 13.67 -4.10
C GLN A 51 -12.59 12.73 -4.19
N TYR A 52 -12.85 11.42 -4.35
CA TYR A 52 -11.80 10.38 -4.42
C TYR A 52 -10.89 10.37 -3.18
N GLY A 53 -11.48 10.36 -1.99
CA GLY A 53 -10.77 10.41 -0.71
C GLY A 53 -9.68 9.36 -0.53
N ALA A 54 -9.75 8.24 -1.26
CA ALA A 54 -8.66 7.28 -1.37
C ALA A 54 -7.32 7.93 -1.79
N PHE A 55 -7.29 8.85 -2.77
CA PHE A 55 -6.06 9.52 -3.16
C PHE A 55 -5.48 10.34 -2.01
N PHE A 56 -6.31 11.19 -1.40
CA PHE A 56 -5.89 12.10 -0.34
C PHE A 56 -5.39 11.38 0.91
N CYS A 57 -5.97 10.23 1.26
CA CYS A 57 -5.60 9.51 2.47
C CYS A 57 -4.51 8.45 2.23
N VAL A 58 -4.45 7.82 1.05
CA VAL A 58 -3.48 6.76 0.75
C VAL A 58 -2.12 7.33 0.37
N TYR A 59 -2.04 8.43 -0.40
CA TYR A 59 -0.74 9.01 -0.78
C TYR A 59 0.14 9.36 0.42
N PRO A 60 -0.33 10.14 1.42
CA PRO A 60 0.48 10.46 2.60
C PRO A 60 0.83 9.20 3.40
N MET A 61 -0.09 8.24 3.51
CA MET A 61 0.13 7.00 4.24
C MET A 61 1.24 6.14 3.61
N LEU A 62 1.23 6.01 2.28
CA LEU A 62 2.27 5.31 1.54
C LEU A 62 3.60 6.08 1.60
N LEU A 63 3.56 7.39 1.40
CA LEU A 63 4.77 8.22 1.41
C LEU A 63 5.45 8.18 2.79
N LEU A 64 4.71 8.48 3.85
CA LEU A 64 5.23 8.47 5.22
C LEU A 64 5.50 7.06 5.75
N GLY A 65 4.76 6.05 5.30
CA GLY A 65 4.98 4.67 5.74
C GLY A 65 6.16 3.97 5.06
N LEU A 66 6.47 4.32 3.80
CA LEU A 66 7.53 3.70 3.01
C LEU A 66 8.84 4.48 3.02
N VAL A 67 8.78 5.80 3.22
CA VAL A 67 9.96 6.67 3.12
C VAL A 67 10.45 7.06 4.52
N PRO A 68 11.56 6.47 4.99
CA PRO A 68 12.13 6.84 6.29
C PRO A 68 12.87 8.19 6.26
N ARG A 69 13.19 8.71 5.06
CA ARG A 69 13.93 9.96 4.85
C ARG A 69 13.42 10.71 3.64
N LEU A 70 13.05 11.97 3.84
CA LEU A 70 12.67 12.83 2.73
C LEU A 70 13.92 13.33 2.00
N THR A 71 14.08 12.95 0.73
CA THR A 71 15.18 13.44 -0.12
C THR A 71 14.60 14.06 -1.39
N ALA A 72 15.31 15.00 -2.00
CA ALA A 72 14.90 15.61 -3.26
C ALA A 72 14.70 14.58 -4.39
N HIS A 73 15.50 13.51 -4.39
CA HIS A 73 15.36 12.43 -5.35
C HIS A 73 14.04 11.66 -5.18
N LEU A 74 13.65 11.33 -3.94
CA LEU A 74 12.37 10.67 -3.65
C LEU A 74 11.19 11.58 -3.94
N MET A 75 11.29 12.88 -3.63
CA MET A 75 10.27 13.85 -4.01
C MET A 75 10.11 13.96 -5.51
N ARG A 76 11.21 13.98 -6.27
CA ARG A 76 11.16 13.95 -7.74
C ARG A 76 10.47 12.68 -8.25
N GLN A 77 10.79 11.51 -7.71
CA GLN A 77 10.09 10.27 -8.06
C GLN A 77 8.60 10.35 -7.77
N PHE A 78 8.23 10.90 -6.60
CA PHE A 78 6.85 11.06 -6.15
C PHE A 78 6.00 11.98 -7.05
N PHE A 79 6.54 13.13 -7.47
CA PHE A 79 5.84 14.02 -8.40
C PHE A 79 5.83 13.45 -9.82
N THR A 80 6.95 12.91 -10.29
CA THR A 80 7.08 12.40 -11.66
C THR A 80 6.15 11.21 -11.89
N GLN A 81 6.03 10.28 -10.94
CA GLN A 81 5.11 9.14 -11.08
C GLN A 81 3.66 9.62 -11.22
N GLY A 82 3.27 10.64 -10.45
CA GLY A 82 1.90 11.11 -10.43
C GLY A 82 1.52 11.78 -11.75
N LEU A 83 2.42 12.62 -12.28
CA LEU A 83 2.25 13.24 -13.58
C LEU A 83 2.20 12.20 -14.70
N VAL A 84 3.15 11.26 -14.73
CA VAL A 84 3.22 10.22 -15.76
C VAL A 84 1.98 9.33 -15.73
N VAL A 85 1.55 8.87 -14.55
CA VAL A 85 0.32 8.07 -14.41
C VAL A 85 -0.89 8.83 -14.94
N SER A 86 -1.06 10.10 -14.55
CA SER A 86 -2.21 10.89 -14.99
C SER A 86 -2.23 11.12 -16.50
N LEU A 87 -1.07 11.37 -17.11
CA LEU A 87 -0.96 11.51 -18.57
C LEU A 87 -1.26 10.18 -19.29
N GLU A 88 -0.72 9.07 -18.80
CA GLU A 88 -0.96 7.74 -19.37
C GLU A 88 -2.44 7.35 -19.31
N VAL A 89 -3.10 7.60 -18.17
CA VAL A 89 -4.55 7.32 -18.02
C VAL A 89 -5.38 8.23 -18.93
N ALA A 90 -5.05 9.53 -19.02
CA ALA A 90 -5.72 10.45 -19.93
C ALA A 90 -5.62 9.99 -21.39
N LEU A 91 -4.42 9.59 -21.83
CA LEU A 91 -4.17 9.10 -23.19
C LEU A 91 -4.87 7.76 -23.46
N LEU A 92 -4.81 6.81 -22.52
CA LEU A 92 -5.47 5.52 -22.66
C LEU A 92 -6.98 5.68 -22.74
N TYR A 93 -7.57 6.48 -21.86
CA TYR A 93 -8.99 6.76 -21.86
C TYR A 93 -9.42 7.45 -23.16
N GLY A 94 -8.73 8.53 -23.55
CA GLY A 94 -9.08 9.33 -24.73
C GLY A 94 -8.92 8.60 -26.06
N LEU A 95 -7.90 7.74 -26.22
CA LEU A 95 -7.60 7.06 -27.48
C LEU A 95 -8.18 5.64 -27.57
N PHE A 96 -8.31 4.95 -26.43
CA PHE A 96 -8.63 3.52 -26.38
C PHE A 96 -9.81 3.15 -25.47
N GLY A 97 -10.50 4.11 -24.85
CA GLY A 97 -11.61 3.85 -23.92
C GLY A 97 -12.74 2.99 -24.51
N GLY A 98 -13.01 3.10 -25.82
CA GLY A 98 -13.99 2.26 -26.52
C GLY A 98 -13.45 0.91 -27.02
N ARG A 99 -12.18 0.56 -26.74
CA ARG A 99 -11.47 -0.60 -27.29
C ARG A 99 -10.76 -1.41 -26.19
N PRO A 100 -11.50 -2.05 -25.27
CA PRO A 100 -10.92 -2.70 -24.09
C PRO A 100 -9.90 -3.79 -24.42
N LEU A 101 -10.07 -4.52 -25.53
CA LEU A 101 -9.11 -5.55 -25.96
C LEU A 101 -7.72 -4.97 -26.32
N LEU A 102 -7.65 -3.74 -26.83
CA LEU A 102 -6.39 -3.06 -27.10
C LEU A 102 -5.76 -2.46 -25.85
N MET A 103 -6.57 -2.17 -24.81
CA MET A 103 -6.05 -1.65 -23.55
C MET A 103 -5.24 -2.69 -22.78
N ILE A 104 -5.62 -3.97 -22.81
CA ILE A 104 -4.93 -5.05 -22.06
C ILE A 104 -3.41 -5.10 -22.35
N PRO A 105 -2.94 -5.22 -23.61
CA PRO A 105 -1.50 -5.24 -23.88
C PRO A 105 -0.81 -3.91 -23.52
N LEU A 106 -1.49 -2.77 -23.62
CA LEU A 106 -0.95 -1.47 -23.20
C LEU A 106 -0.77 -1.40 -21.68
N VAL A 107 -1.79 -1.82 -20.92
CA VAL A 107 -1.73 -1.92 -19.45
C VAL A 107 -0.61 -2.86 -19.00
N PHE A 108 -0.42 -3.99 -19.71
CA PHE A 108 0.71 -4.87 -19.46
C PHE A 108 2.06 -4.17 -19.63
N LEU A 109 2.25 -3.40 -20.72
CA LEU A 109 3.49 -2.65 -20.94
C LEU A 109 3.71 -1.57 -19.87
N LEU A 110 2.65 -0.87 -19.45
CA LEU A 110 2.71 0.15 -18.41
C LEU A 110 3.11 -0.45 -17.05
N PHE A 111 2.58 -1.61 -16.69
CA PHE A 111 3.01 -2.32 -15.48
C PHE A 111 4.41 -2.90 -15.63
N LEU A 112 4.78 -3.46 -16.80
CA LEU A 112 6.11 -4.01 -17.05
C LEU A 112 7.21 -2.97 -16.84
N TYR A 113 7.03 -1.77 -17.38
CA TYR A 113 7.95 -0.66 -17.16
C TYR A 113 8.10 -0.32 -15.66
N ARG A 114 6.99 -0.23 -14.92
CA ARG A 114 7.01 0.09 -13.48
C ARG A 114 7.69 -0.98 -12.64
N PHE A 115 7.34 -2.25 -12.84
CA PHE A 115 7.98 -3.35 -12.12
C PHE A 115 9.44 -3.53 -12.53
N ALA A 116 9.83 -3.22 -13.77
CA ALA A 116 11.24 -3.17 -14.16
C ALA A 116 12.03 -2.08 -13.41
N LEU A 117 11.43 -0.90 -13.20
CA LEU A 117 12.02 0.15 -12.36
C LEU A 117 12.13 -0.28 -10.90
N MET A 118 11.10 -0.93 -10.34
CA MET A 118 11.15 -1.49 -8.99
C MET A 118 12.25 -2.53 -8.84
N ALA A 119 12.38 -3.45 -9.80
CA ALA A 119 13.42 -4.49 -9.80
C ALA A 119 14.84 -3.92 -9.94
N SER A 120 14.98 -2.72 -10.53
CA SER A 120 16.29 -2.07 -10.70
C SER A 120 16.84 -1.41 -9.44
N GLY A 121 15.97 -0.91 -8.54
CA GLY A 121 16.34 -0.29 -7.26
C GLY A 121 16.24 1.25 -7.22
N PRO A 122 17.00 2.02 -8.03
CA PRO A 122 17.06 3.48 -7.91
C PRO A 122 15.70 4.17 -7.99
N ASN A 123 14.81 3.69 -8.88
CA ASN A 123 13.49 4.26 -9.12
C ASN A 123 12.37 3.45 -8.47
N PHE A 124 12.64 2.80 -7.34
CA PHE A 124 11.68 1.94 -6.66
C PHE A 124 10.39 2.68 -6.28
N LEU A 125 10.48 3.90 -5.73
CA LEU A 125 9.30 4.65 -5.27
C LEU A 125 8.42 5.05 -6.47
N PHE A 126 9.03 5.48 -7.57
CA PHE A 126 8.32 5.77 -8.82
C PHE A 126 7.52 4.55 -9.28
N GLY A 127 8.16 3.38 -9.37
CA GLY A 127 7.50 2.17 -9.85
C GLY A 127 6.42 1.67 -8.87
N ALA A 128 6.70 1.71 -7.56
CA ALA A 128 5.79 1.23 -6.52
C ALA A 128 4.50 2.07 -6.43
N LEU A 129 4.64 3.39 -6.28
CA LEU A 129 3.47 4.29 -6.25
C LEU A 129 2.81 4.36 -7.62
N GLY A 130 3.61 4.43 -8.69
CA GLY A 130 3.11 4.44 -10.05
C GLY A 130 2.26 3.20 -10.39
N ALA A 131 2.60 2.01 -9.88
CA ALA A 131 1.79 0.81 -10.07
C ALA A 131 0.46 0.86 -9.29
N VAL A 132 0.50 1.31 -8.03
CA VAL A 132 -0.71 1.44 -7.20
C VAL A 132 -1.68 2.45 -7.80
N PHE A 133 -1.21 3.66 -8.12
CA PHE A 133 -2.09 4.74 -8.59
C PHE A 133 -2.49 4.57 -10.06
N LEU A 134 -1.66 3.93 -10.90
CA LEU A 134 -2.10 3.50 -12.22
C LEU A 134 -3.27 2.52 -12.10
N SER A 135 -3.18 1.52 -11.21
CA SER A 135 -4.25 0.55 -11.01
C SER A 135 -5.55 1.21 -10.56
N ILE A 136 -5.48 2.14 -9.60
CA ILE A 136 -6.66 2.84 -9.10
C ILE A 136 -7.30 3.70 -10.20
N GLN A 137 -6.48 4.51 -10.89
CA GLN A 137 -6.99 5.44 -11.91
C GLN A 137 -7.53 4.70 -13.13
N LEU A 138 -6.88 3.62 -13.58
CA LEU A 138 -7.40 2.79 -14.68
C LEU A 138 -8.73 2.13 -14.31
N ASN A 139 -8.87 1.65 -13.07
CA ASN A 139 -10.11 1.04 -12.63
C ASN A 139 -11.25 2.06 -12.63
N PHE A 140 -11.07 3.22 -12.00
CA PHE A 140 -12.08 4.29 -12.02
C PHE A 140 -12.39 4.76 -13.45
N ALA A 141 -11.38 5.03 -14.27
CA ALA A 141 -11.56 5.52 -15.64
C ALA A 141 -12.25 4.50 -16.57
N SER A 142 -12.34 3.24 -16.17
CA SER A 142 -13.02 2.21 -16.97
C SER A 142 -14.54 2.22 -16.78
N TYR A 143 -15.08 2.96 -15.80
CA TYR A 143 -16.51 3.04 -15.55
C TYR A 143 -17.14 4.26 -16.26
N PRO A 144 -18.30 4.11 -16.93
CA PRO A 144 -18.90 5.18 -17.73
C PRO A 144 -19.28 6.45 -16.96
N HIS A 145 -19.56 6.31 -15.66
CA HIS A 145 -20.00 7.41 -14.81
C HIS A 145 -18.85 8.22 -14.20
N THR A 146 -17.60 7.80 -14.40
CA THR A 146 -16.43 8.50 -13.86
C THR A 146 -16.09 9.70 -14.72
N ASP A 147 -16.13 10.90 -14.13
CA ASP A 147 -15.47 12.06 -14.72
C ASP A 147 -13.95 11.92 -14.58
N VAL A 148 -13.33 11.44 -15.66
CA VAL A 148 -11.89 11.19 -15.70
C VAL A 148 -11.09 12.48 -15.50
N ILE A 149 -11.54 13.61 -16.03
CA ILE A 149 -10.79 14.88 -15.91
C ILE A 149 -10.82 15.36 -14.45
N ALA A 150 -11.99 15.33 -13.81
CA ALA A 150 -12.11 15.64 -12.39
C ALA A 150 -11.26 14.68 -11.52
N MET A 151 -11.28 13.38 -11.82
CA MET A 151 -10.44 12.40 -11.14
C MET A 151 -8.94 12.72 -11.24
N LEU A 152 -8.46 13.07 -12.44
CA LEU A 152 -7.06 13.44 -12.66
C LEU A 152 -6.70 14.74 -11.91
N GLY A 153 -7.62 15.72 -11.87
CA GLY A 153 -7.48 16.93 -11.06
C GLY A 153 -7.34 16.63 -9.57
N SER A 154 -8.22 15.78 -9.03
CA SER A 154 -8.17 15.33 -7.63
C SER A 154 -6.88 14.57 -7.32
N ASN A 155 -6.39 13.73 -8.23
CA ASN A 155 -5.09 13.06 -8.07
C ASN A 155 -3.94 14.08 -8.00
N GLY A 156 -3.94 15.09 -8.88
CA GLY A 156 -2.95 16.17 -8.88
C GLY A 156 -2.92 16.94 -7.55
N LEU A 157 -4.10 17.32 -7.05
CA LEU A 157 -4.24 17.99 -5.75
C LEU A 157 -3.75 17.09 -4.60
N ALA A 158 -4.10 15.79 -4.63
CA ALA A 158 -3.68 14.84 -3.61
C ALA A 158 -2.16 14.65 -3.56
N ILE A 159 -1.47 14.66 -4.71
CA ILE A 159 -0.01 14.61 -4.78
C ILE A 159 0.59 15.85 -4.10
N VAL A 160 0.16 17.06 -4.48
CA VAL A 160 0.67 18.30 -3.88
C VAL A 160 0.42 18.33 -2.38
N LEU A 161 -0.79 17.95 -1.95
CA LEU A 161 -1.14 17.91 -0.53
C LEU A 161 -0.30 16.89 0.23
N ALA A 162 -0.14 15.68 -0.28
CA ALA A 162 0.66 14.64 0.36
C ALA A 162 2.14 15.03 0.49
N ALA A 163 2.69 15.72 -0.53
CA ALA A 163 4.03 16.28 -0.47
C ALA A 163 4.15 17.35 0.63
N ALA A 164 3.20 18.29 0.70
CA ALA A 164 3.17 19.33 1.72
C ALA A 164 3.06 18.74 3.14
N ILE A 165 2.17 17.76 3.33
CA ILE A 165 2.02 17.03 4.60
C ILE A 165 3.32 16.31 4.94
N ALA A 166 3.96 15.63 3.99
CA ALA A 166 5.21 14.95 4.26
C ALA A 166 6.31 15.92 4.72
N VAL A 167 6.51 17.03 3.99
CA VAL A 167 7.48 18.08 4.38
C VAL A 167 7.18 18.60 5.79
N LEU A 168 5.91 18.91 6.07
CA LEU A 168 5.48 19.38 7.39
C LEU A 168 5.78 18.34 8.49
N MET A 169 5.48 17.05 8.26
CA MET A 169 5.72 16.00 9.25
C MET A 169 7.22 15.78 9.52
N PHE A 170 8.06 15.84 8.48
CA PHE A 170 9.51 15.77 8.65
C PHE A 170 10.09 17.01 9.35
N TYR A 171 9.47 18.18 9.17
CA TYR A 171 9.82 19.40 9.89
C TYR A 171 9.41 19.36 11.37
N LEU A 172 8.18 18.97 11.67
CA LEU A 172 7.64 18.92 13.04
C LEU A 172 8.26 17.80 13.89
N PHE A 173 8.58 16.67 13.26
CA PHE A 173 9.13 15.50 13.93
C PHE A 173 10.45 15.08 13.27
N PRO A 174 11.56 15.83 13.43
CA PRO A 174 12.84 15.47 12.81
C PRO A 174 13.42 14.17 13.41
N ASP A 175 14.30 13.51 12.65
CA ASP A 175 15.03 12.33 13.15
C ASP A 175 15.99 12.76 14.27
N CYS A 176 16.07 11.97 15.34
CA CYS A 176 17.01 12.20 16.44
C CYS A 176 18.43 11.81 16.07
N GLU A 177 18.59 10.80 15.21
CA GLU A 177 19.89 10.29 14.75
C GLU A 177 19.85 10.03 13.25
N PRO A 178 20.97 10.23 12.52
CA PRO A 178 21.03 9.91 11.10
C PRO A 178 20.79 8.42 10.84
N ARG A 179 19.78 8.10 10.03
CA ARG A 179 19.55 6.71 9.55
C ARG A 179 20.68 6.22 8.61
N PRO A 180 20.98 4.93 8.53
CA PRO A 180 21.85 4.43 7.47
C PRO A 180 21.13 4.47 6.12
N ALA A 181 21.86 4.72 5.02
CA ALA A 181 21.32 4.54 3.69
C ALA A 181 21.14 3.03 3.42
N ARG A 182 19.96 2.63 2.92
CA ARG A 182 19.72 1.23 2.55
C ARG A 182 20.31 0.97 1.18
N THR A 183 21.37 0.17 1.10
CA THR A 183 21.90 -0.35 -0.16
C THR A 183 21.11 -1.61 -0.55
N PRO A 184 20.37 -1.61 -1.67
CA PRO A 184 19.72 -2.83 -2.13
C PRO A 184 20.79 -3.87 -2.54
N PRO A 185 20.56 -5.17 -2.27
CA PRO A 185 21.48 -6.21 -2.72
C PRO A 185 21.54 -6.22 -4.26
N PRO A 186 22.71 -6.49 -4.86
CA PRO A 186 22.83 -6.60 -6.31
C PRO A 186 21.98 -7.77 -6.81
N LYS A 187 21.21 -7.55 -7.88
CA LYS A 187 20.37 -8.56 -8.52
C LYS A 187 20.86 -8.88 -9.93
N ASP A 188 20.90 -10.16 -10.27
CA ASP A 188 21.24 -10.61 -11.61
C ASP A 188 20.17 -10.19 -12.64
N ARG A 189 20.53 -10.22 -13.93
CA ARG A 189 19.64 -9.77 -15.02
C ARG A 189 18.43 -10.68 -15.20
N ALA A 190 18.57 -12.00 -14.99
CA ALA A 190 17.46 -12.94 -15.15
C ALA A 190 16.43 -12.75 -14.04
N SER A 191 16.89 -12.56 -12.79
CA SER A 191 16.03 -12.23 -11.66
C SER A 191 15.27 -10.92 -11.84
N ARG A 192 15.91 -9.87 -12.38
CA ARG A 192 15.20 -8.61 -12.69
C ARG A 192 14.11 -8.78 -13.75
N ARG A 193 14.37 -9.56 -14.79
CA ARG A 193 13.36 -9.90 -15.82
C ARG A 193 12.22 -10.72 -15.24
N HIS A 194 12.55 -11.69 -14.38
CA HIS A 194 11.57 -12.50 -13.68
C HIS A 194 10.61 -11.63 -12.84
N GLU A 195 11.17 -10.78 -11.98
CA GLU A 195 10.42 -9.88 -11.10
C GLU A 195 9.51 -8.94 -11.91
N ALA A 196 10.05 -8.35 -12.98
CA ALA A 196 9.30 -7.43 -13.84
C ALA A 196 8.12 -8.12 -14.54
N LEU A 197 8.36 -9.28 -15.17
CA LEU A 197 7.33 -10.05 -15.88
C LEU A 197 6.28 -10.62 -14.92
N LEU A 198 6.69 -11.10 -13.75
CA LEU A 198 5.79 -11.60 -12.72
C LEU A 198 4.85 -10.49 -12.26
N GLY A 199 5.40 -9.35 -11.86
CA GLY A 199 4.60 -8.21 -11.41
C GLY A 199 3.63 -7.72 -12.49
N ALA A 200 4.12 -7.54 -13.72
CA ALA A 200 3.31 -7.06 -14.84
C ALA A 200 2.16 -8.01 -15.19
N THR A 201 2.44 -9.32 -15.26
CA THR A 201 1.44 -10.33 -15.60
C THR A 201 0.35 -10.38 -14.54
N VAL A 202 0.73 -10.45 -13.26
CA VAL A 202 -0.25 -10.56 -12.16
C VAL A 202 -1.07 -9.27 -12.02
N ALA A 203 -0.45 -8.10 -12.12
CA ALA A 203 -1.15 -6.82 -12.06
C ALA A 203 -2.14 -6.64 -13.24
N THR A 204 -1.75 -7.05 -14.44
CA THR A 204 -2.62 -7.00 -15.62
C THR A 204 -3.80 -7.97 -15.48
N LEU A 205 -3.55 -9.20 -14.99
CA LEU A 205 -4.64 -10.15 -14.71
C LEU A 205 -5.59 -9.62 -13.63
N SER A 206 -5.06 -8.99 -12.58
CA SER A 206 -5.87 -8.33 -11.55
C SER A 206 -6.74 -7.23 -12.16
N PHE A 207 -6.18 -6.36 -13.00
CA PHE A 207 -6.95 -5.36 -13.76
C PHE A 207 -8.04 -6.00 -14.61
N SER A 208 -7.72 -7.01 -15.43
CA SER A 208 -8.70 -7.67 -16.30
C SER A 208 -9.85 -8.30 -15.51
N VAL A 209 -9.57 -8.95 -14.38
CA VAL A 209 -10.63 -9.53 -13.52
C VAL A 209 -11.53 -8.45 -12.96
N PHE A 210 -10.95 -7.34 -12.49
CA PHE A 210 -11.73 -6.19 -11.98
C PHE A 210 -12.63 -5.56 -13.03
N GLN A 211 -12.15 -5.50 -14.28
CA GLN A 211 -12.96 -4.98 -15.38
C GLN A 211 -14.02 -5.97 -15.86
N CYS A 212 -13.71 -7.27 -15.95
CA CYS A 212 -14.66 -8.28 -16.43
C CYS A 212 -15.77 -8.61 -15.42
N LEU A 213 -15.49 -8.50 -14.11
CA LEU A 213 -16.43 -8.81 -13.04
C LEU A 213 -17.10 -7.57 -12.42
N ASP A 214 -16.88 -6.39 -13.01
CA ASP A 214 -17.45 -5.12 -12.55
C ASP A 214 -17.23 -4.86 -11.04
N LEU A 215 -15.97 -4.97 -10.60
CA LEU A 215 -15.61 -4.88 -9.17
C LEU A 215 -15.29 -3.44 -8.74
N GLN A 216 -16.13 -2.47 -9.12
CA GLN A 216 -15.91 -1.04 -8.85
C GLN A 216 -15.76 -0.75 -7.35
N ASP A 217 -16.64 -1.33 -6.54
CA ASP A 217 -16.67 -1.12 -5.08
C ASP A 217 -15.52 -1.83 -4.35
N SER A 218 -14.75 -2.66 -5.07
CA SER A 218 -13.67 -3.46 -4.51
C SER A 218 -12.28 -2.87 -4.75
N LEU A 219 -12.17 -1.57 -5.05
CA LEU A 219 -10.89 -0.86 -5.24
C LEU A 219 -9.84 -1.22 -4.18
N SER A 220 -10.28 -1.37 -2.93
CA SER A 220 -9.40 -1.71 -1.82
C SER A 220 -8.73 -3.09 -1.97
N ALA A 221 -9.41 -4.06 -2.58
CA ALA A 221 -8.91 -5.38 -2.89
C ALA A 221 -7.94 -5.35 -4.08
N GLN A 222 -8.17 -4.48 -5.06
CA GLN A 222 -7.23 -4.28 -6.17
C GLN A 222 -5.90 -3.68 -5.68
N VAL A 223 -5.98 -2.63 -4.85
CA VAL A 223 -4.79 -2.01 -4.24
C VAL A 223 -4.04 -3.02 -3.38
N ALA A 224 -4.74 -3.87 -2.64
CA ALA A 224 -4.12 -4.95 -1.88
C ALA A 224 -3.38 -5.96 -2.77
N SER A 225 -3.92 -6.33 -3.94
CA SER A 225 -3.25 -7.18 -4.92
C SER A 225 -1.94 -6.57 -5.40
N ILE A 226 -1.93 -5.27 -5.72
CA ILE A 226 -0.72 -4.58 -6.18
C ILE A 226 0.33 -4.46 -5.07
N LEU A 227 -0.08 -4.10 -3.85
CA LEU A 227 0.84 -4.00 -2.70
C LEU A 227 1.49 -5.35 -2.35
N LEU A 228 0.77 -6.46 -2.54
CA LEU A 228 1.30 -7.82 -2.36
C LEU A 228 2.44 -8.14 -3.35
N LEU A 229 2.45 -7.48 -4.51
CA LEU A 229 3.48 -7.65 -5.55
C LEU A 229 4.75 -6.83 -5.30
N PHE A 230 4.80 -5.98 -4.27
CA PHE A 230 5.99 -5.17 -3.98
C PHE A 230 7.28 -5.95 -3.79
N PRO A 231 7.28 -7.17 -3.19
CA PRO A 231 8.47 -8.01 -3.16
C PRO A 231 8.89 -8.52 -4.54
N MET A 232 7.95 -8.67 -5.50
CA MET A 232 8.15 -9.12 -6.88
C MET A 232 8.67 -10.56 -7.08
N HIS A 233 8.81 -11.35 -6.01
CA HIS A 233 9.20 -12.76 -6.07
C HIS A 233 8.31 -13.62 -5.16
N TRP A 234 8.22 -14.92 -5.46
CA TRP A 234 7.29 -15.84 -4.78
C TRP A 234 7.41 -15.83 -3.25
N ASN A 235 8.63 -16.04 -2.71
CA ASN A 235 8.85 -16.12 -1.26
C ASN A 235 8.41 -14.83 -0.56
N GLY A 236 8.71 -13.67 -1.16
CA GLY A 236 8.35 -12.36 -0.65
C GLY A 236 6.85 -12.11 -0.75
N SER A 237 6.25 -12.39 -1.91
CA SER A 237 4.81 -12.22 -2.12
C SER A 237 3.99 -13.16 -1.24
N ARG A 238 4.45 -14.39 -0.95
CA ARG A 238 3.80 -15.30 0.02
C ARG A 238 3.77 -14.70 1.42
N PHE A 239 4.89 -14.14 1.87
CA PHE A 239 4.97 -13.46 3.18
C PHE A 239 4.13 -12.17 3.19
N ALA A 240 4.26 -11.35 2.15
CA ALA A 240 3.49 -10.11 1.98
C ALA A 240 1.99 -10.37 1.90
N GLY A 241 1.55 -11.45 1.27
CA GLY A 241 0.13 -11.81 1.20
C GLY A 241 -0.45 -12.16 2.57
N ARG A 242 0.26 -12.96 3.37
CA ARG A 242 -0.17 -13.28 4.75
C ARG A 242 -0.24 -12.04 5.63
N THR A 243 0.81 -11.23 5.60
CA THR A 243 0.86 -9.98 6.40
C THR A 243 -0.20 -8.98 5.93
N ARG A 244 -0.47 -8.90 4.62
CA ARG A 244 -1.53 -8.05 4.06
C ARG A 244 -2.92 -8.50 4.48
N ALA A 245 -3.20 -9.80 4.47
CA ALA A 245 -4.47 -10.34 4.93
C ALA A 245 -4.70 -10.03 6.42
N HIS A 246 -3.69 -10.31 7.26
CA HIS A 246 -3.77 -10.00 8.70
C HIS A 246 -3.89 -8.48 8.96
N GLY A 247 -3.15 -7.65 8.22
CA GLY A 247 -3.22 -6.20 8.36
C GLY A 247 -4.57 -5.63 7.93
N THR A 248 -5.18 -6.19 6.88
CA THR A 248 -6.53 -5.79 6.47
C THR A 248 -7.56 -6.22 7.49
N LEU A 249 -7.49 -7.45 7.98
CA LEU A 249 -8.36 -7.94 9.07
C LEU A 249 -8.28 -7.01 10.28
N LEU A 250 -7.06 -6.70 10.72
CA LEU A 250 -6.81 -5.79 11.84
C LEU A 250 -7.39 -4.39 11.58
N GLY A 251 -7.15 -3.81 10.40
CA GLY A 251 -7.67 -2.49 10.05
C GLY A 251 -9.20 -2.46 9.99
N CYS A 252 -9.84 -3.52 9.47
CA CYS A 252 -11.30 -3.64 9.45
C CYS A 252 -11.86 -3.78 10.88
N VAL A 253 -11.25 -4.60 11.75
CA VAL A 253 -11.68 -4.72 13.15
C VAL A 253 -11.56 -3.38 13.87
N ILE A 254 -10.44 -2.66 13.70
CA ILE A 254 -10.27 -1.33 14.30
C ILE A 254 -11.30 -0.34 13.75
N ALA A 255 -11.59 -0.36 12.45
CA ALA A 255 -12.61 0.50 11.87
C ALA A 255 -14.00 0.21 12.45
N LEU A 256 -14.38 -1.07 12.59
CA LEU A 256 -15.64 -1.46 13.24
C LEU A 256 -15.70 -1.01 14.69
N LEU A 257 -14.61 -1.11 15.45
CA LEU A 257 -14.54 -0.63 16.83
C LEU A 257 -14.70 0.89 16.90
N ILE A 258 -14.07 1.64 16.00
CA ILE A 258 -14.24 3.10 15.91
C ILE A 258 -15.70 3.44 15.57
N MET A 259 -16.31 2.74 14.61
CA MET A 259 -17.72 2.95 14.26
C MET A 259 -18.65 2.62 15.43
N LEU A 260 -18.37 1.55 16.17
CA LEU A 260 -19.13 1.19 17.38
C LEU A 260 -19.02 2.27 18.46
N LEU A 261 -17.83 2.87 18.64
CA LEU A 261 -17.59 3.95 19.60
C LEU A 261 -18.26 5.27 19.17
N LEU A 262 -18.27 5.57 17.87
CA LEU A 262 -18.92 6.75 17.33
C LEU A 262 -20.44 6.61 17.39
N TYR A 263 -20.97 5.42 17.13
CA TYR A 263 -22.41 5.16 17.00
C TYR A 263 -23.04 6.22 16.06
N ASP A 264 -23.92 7.08 16.57
CA ASP A 264 -24.57 8.15 15.81
C ASP A 264 -23.72 9.43 15.64
N HIS A 265 -22.51 9.49 16.22
CA HIS A 265 -21.67 10.70 16.27
C HIS A 265 -20.57 10.72 15.19
N HIS A 266 -20.75 9.99 14.10
CA HIS A 266 -19.78 9.94 12.99
C HIS A 266 -19.69 11.26 12.20
N ASP A 267 -20.65 12.17 12.41
CA ASP A 267 -20.65 13.54 11.86
C ASP A 267 -19.65 14.47 12.59
N LEU A 268 -19.23 14.10 13.81
CA LEU A 268 -18.29 14.89 14.59
C LEU A 268 -16.86 14.65 14.10
N LEU A 269 -16.47 15.34 13.02
CA LEU A 269 -15.15 15.20 12.39
C LEU A 269 -13.97 15.23 13.39
N PRO A 270 -13.92 16.11 14.41
CA PRO A 270 -12.83 16.09 15.39
C PRO A 270 -12.73 14.79 16.19
N LEU A 271 -13.87 14.19 16.55
CA LEU A 271 -13.92 12.93 17.28
C LEU A 271 -13.45 11.77 16.39
N VAL A 272 -13.94 11.72 15.15
CA VAL A 272 -13.50 10.72 14.16
C VAL A 272 -11.99 10.84 13.91
N ALA A 273 -11.48 12.06 13.72
CA ALA A 273 -10.08 12.32 13.48
C ALA A 273 -9.20 11.92 14.68
N LEU A 274 -9.67 12.15 15.90
CA LEU A 274 -8.97 11.75 17.13
C LEU A 274 -8.89 10.22 17.25
N LEU A 275 -10.01 9.51 17.07
CA LEU A 275 -10.03 8.05 17.12
C LEU A 275 -9.18 7.43 16.00
N LEU A 276 -9.24 8.00 14.79
CA LEU A 276 -8.40 7.60 13.67
C LEU A 276 -6.92 7.85 13.97
N TRP A 277 -6.57 8.97 14.62
CA TRP A 277 -5.19 9.26 15.02
C TRP A 277 -4.67 8.26 16.05
N ILE A 278 -5.46 7.92 17.07
CA ILE A 278 -5.11 6.90 18.08
C ILE A 278 -4.89 5.56 17.40
N ALA A 279 -5.82 5.13 16.54
CA ALA A 279 -5.70 3.90 15.78
C ALA A 279 -4.46 3.90 14.87
N ALA A 280 -4.21 4.99 14.15
CA ALA A 280 -3.05 5.13 13.30
C ALA A 280 -1.75 5.11 14.11
N MET A 281 -1.69 5.68 15.32
CA MET A 281 -0.54 5.58 16.22
C MET A 281 -0.25 4.13 16.63
N VAL A 282 -1.29 3.36 16.97
CA VAL A 282 -1.15 1.94 17.32
C VAL A 282 -0.64 1.13 16.13
N CYS A 283 -1.23 1.33 14.95
CA CYS A 283 -0.81 0.62 13.73
C CYS A 283 0.59 1.04 13.25
N ALA A 284 0.93 2.33 13.35
CA ALA A 284 2.25 2.84 13.00
C ALA A 284 3.32 2.31 13.96
N ARG A 285 2.99 2.17 15.24
CA ARG A 285 3.85 1.47 16.21
C ARG A 285 4.12 0.04 15.78
N TRP A 286 3.11 -0.73 15.41
CA TRP A 286 3.32 -2.10 14.90
C TRP A 286 4.17 -2.10 13.62
N HIS A 287 3.92 -1.19 12.68
CA HIS A 287 4.72 -1.04 11.47
C HIS A 287 6.20 -0.77 11.77
N MET A 288 6.50 0.06 12.79
CA MET A 288 7.89 0.30 13.20
C MET A 288 8.53 -0.88 13.90
N LEU A 289 7.77 -1.65 14.69
CA LEU A 289 8.24 -2.92 15.26
C LEU A 289 8.57 -3.96 14.18
N GLU A 290 7.94 -3.87 13.01
CA GLU A 290 8.26 -4.64 11.80
C GLU A 290 9.46 -4.06 11.02
N LYS A 291 10.28 -3.21 11.67
CA LYS A 291 11.46 -2.53 11.10
C LYS A 291 11.12 -1.59 9.94
N GLY A 292 9.88 -1.08 9.89
CA GLY A 292 9.39 -0.18 8.85
C GLY A 292 9.27 -0.82 7.47
N VAL A 293 9.33 -2.15 7.38
CA VAL A 293 9.02 -2.88 6.15
C VAL A 293 7.50 -3.06 6.06
N PRO A 294 6.88 -2.92 4.87
CA PRO A 294 5.43 -3.14 4.72
C PRO A 294 4.97 -4.50 5.23
N GLY A 295 4.38 -4.50 6.44
CA GLY A 295 3.85 -5.69 7.12
C GLY A 295 2.40 -5.51 7.56
N VAL A 296 2.05 -6.10 8.71
CA VAL A 296 0.68 -6.08 9.26
C VAL A 296 0.28 -4.66 9.66
N GLY A 297 1.18 -3.91 10.31
CA GLY A 297 0.88 -2.54 10.76
C GLY A 297 0.62 -1.59 9.59
N PHE A 298 1.44 -1.68 8.55
CA PHE A 298 1.25 -0.94 7.29
C PHE A 298 -0.03 -1.37 6.55
N GLY A 299 -0.34 -2.66 6.58
CA GLY A 299 -1.59 -3.20 6.07
C GLY A 299 -2.81 -2.57 6.73
N ALA A 300 -2.81 -2.46 8.06
CA ALA A 300 -3.88 -1.83 8.83
C ALA A 300 -3.97 -0.32 8.56
N LEU A 301 -2.83 0.39 8.50
CA LEU A 301 -2.79 1.83 8.20
C LEU A 301 -3.42 2.19 6.86
N THR A 302 -3.00 1.50 5.79
CA THR A 302 -3.58 1.68 4.46
C THR A 302 -5.04 1.19 4.39
N THR A 303 -5.44 0.28 5.30
CA THR A 303 -6.82 -0.12 5.45
C THR A 303 -7.67 1.01 6.02
N LEU A 304 -7.27 1.57 7.16
CA LEU A 304 -7.94 2.71 7.76
C LEU A 304 -8.01 3.91 6.79
N ALA A 305 -6.91 4.21 6.07
CA ALA A 305 -6.87 5.30 5.10
C ALA A 305 -7.92 5.14 3.98
N ILE A 306 -8.12 3.92 3.46
CA ILE A 306 -9.11 3.67 2.41
C ILE A 306 -10.54 3.71 2.97
N LEU A 307 -10.82 3.07 4.13
CA LEU A 307 -12.18 3.04 4.69
C LEU A 307 -12.65 4.45 5.08
N PHE A 308 -11.85 5.17 5.86
CA PHE A 308 -12.24 6.50 6.32
C PHE A 308 -12.12 7.55 5.22
N GLY A 309 -11.13 7.44 4.33
CA GLY A 309 -10.99 8.35 3.20
C GLY A 309 -12.13 8.19 2.19
N GLN A 310 -12.36 6.97 1.70
CA GLN A 310 -13.27 6.71 0.59
C GLN A 310 -14.70 6.37 1.04
N SER A 311 -14.85 5.54 2.08
CA SER A 311 -16.15 4.94 2.44
C SER A 311 -16.91 5.72 3.50
N LEU A 312 -16.27 6.58 4.29
CA LEU A 312 -16.96 7.45 5.24
C LEU A 312 -17.61 8.64 4.49
N THR A 313 -18.82 8.45 4.01
CA THR A 313 -19.64 9.52 3.43
C THR A 313 -21.08 9.42 3.95
N PRO A 314 -21.87 10.51 3.95
CA PRO A 314 -23.25 10.46 4.43
C PRO A 314 -24.16 9.47 3.68
N SER A 315 -23.76 9.07 2.47
CA SER A 315 -24.54 8.19 1.58
C SER A 315 -24.11 6.73 1.62
N HIS A 316 -22.97 6.41 2.24
CA HIS A 316 -22.39 5.07 2.21
C HIS A 316 -22.39 4.43 3.60
N ASP A 317 -22.91 3.20 3.67
CA ASP A 317 -22.78 2.37 4.84
C ASP A 317 -21.34 1.87 4.98
N ILE A 318 -20.59 2.51 5.88
CA ILE A 318 -19.20 2.15 6.19
C ILE A 318 -19.07 0.79 6.87
N ILE A 319 -20.10 0.30 7.58
CA ILE A 319 -20.09 -1.05 8.18
C ILE A 319 -20.14 -2.09 7.07
N PHE A 320 -21.07 -1.95 6.13
CA PHE A 320 -21.13 -2.80 4.95
C PHE A 320 -19.82 -2.74 4.15
N ALA A 321 -19.31 -1.53 3.88
CA ALA A 321 -18.03 -1.35 3.17
C ALA A 321 -16.86 -2.06 3.90
N THR A 322 -16.87 -2.06 5.24
CA THR A 322 -15.84 -2.72 6.04
C THR A 322 -15.93 -4.24 5.97
N LEU A 323 -17.14 -4.81 6.02
CA LEU A 323 -17.35 -6.25 5.89
C LEU A 323 -17.07 -6.75 4.46
N TYR A 324 -17.56 -6.01 3.46
CA TYR A 324 -17.29 -6.30 2.05
C TYR A 324 -15.79 -6.24 1.75
N ARG A 325 -15.08 -5.27 2.34
CA ARG A 325 -13.62 -5.20 2.24
C ARG A 325 -12.93 -6.41 2.85
N LEU A 326 -13.36 -6.83 4.04
CA LEU A 326 -12.75 -7.97 4.72
C LEU A 326 -12.82 -9.24 3.86
N SER A 327 -13.98 -9.52 3.27
CA SER A 327 -14.16 -10.68 2.40
C SER A 327 -13.42 -10.53 1.07
N SER A 328 -13.59 -9.41 0.36
CA SER A 328 -12.99 -9.18 -0.96
C SER A 328 -11.46 -9.19 -0.93
N VAL A 329 -10.83 -8.56 0.07
CA VAL A 329 -9.36 -8.55 0.18
C VAL A 329 -8.82 -9.95 0.46
N CYS A 330 -9.48 -10.74 1.33
CA CYS A 330 -9.06 -12.12 1.61
C CYS A 330 -9.11 -12.99 0.34
N VAL A 331 -10.21 -12.94 -0.39
CA VAL A 331 -10.36 -13.68 -1.66
C VAL A 331 -9.32 -13.20 -2.68
N SER A 332 -9.16 -11.89 -2.83
CA SER A 332 -8.20 -11.29 -3.75
C SER A 332 -6.77 -11.70 -3.44
N VAL A 333 -6.35 -11.70 -2.17
CA VAL A 333 -5.01 -12.14 -1.75
C VAL A 333 -4.78 -13.61 -2.10
N LEU A 334 -5.75 -14.49 -1.85
CA LEU A 334 -5.63 -15.92 -2.18
C LEU A 334 -5.47 -16.14 -3.68
N LEU A 335 -6.33 -15.52 -4.49
CA LEU A 335 -6.26 -15.61 -5.95
C LEU A 335 -4.96 -15.02 -6.49
N THR A 336 -4.54 -13.86 -5.98
CA THR A 336 -3.29 -13.21 -6.39
C THR A 336 -2.09 -14.11 -6.08
N LEU A 337 -2.03 -14.72 -4.89
CA LEU A 337 -0.97 -15.66 -4.53
C LEU A 337 -0.96 -16.89 -5.44
N PHE A 338 -2.13 -17.44 -5.76
CA PHE A 338 -2.22 -18.56 -6.69
C PHE A 338 -1.67 -18.20 -8.07
N VAL A 339 -2.01 -17.04 -8.61
CA VAL A 339 -1.49 -16.57 -9.91
C VAL A 339 0.01 -16.29 -9.83
N VAL A 340 0.50 -15.65 -8.76
CA VAL A 340 1.95 -15.43 -8.54
C VAL A 340 2.69 -16.77 -8.55
N PHE A 341 2.17 -17.81 -7.89
CA PHE A 341 2.77 -19.14 -7.89
C PHE A 341 2.86 -19.73 -9.30
N MET A 342 1.76 -19.66 -10.05
CA MET A 342 1.71 -20.18 -11.43
C MET A 342 2.71 -19.46 -12.35
N VAL A 343 2.70 -18.12 -12.33
CA VAL A 343 3.60 -17.30 -13.15
C VAL A 343 5.06 -17.51 -12.74
N HIS A 344 5.35 -17.57 -11.45
CA HIS A 344 6.70 -17.89 -10.95
C HIS A 344 7.19 -19.24 -11.48
N ARG A 345 6.36 -20.29 -11.38
CA ARG A 345 6.71 -21.63 -11.88
C ARG A 345 6.90 -21.65 -13.39
N LEU A 346 6.09 -20.89 -14.14
CA LEU A 346 6.22 -20.76 -15.59
C LEU A 346 7.54 -20.08 -15.98
N LEU A 347 7.83 -18.92 -15.38
CA LEU A 347 9.03 -18.13 -15.69
C LEU A 347 10.33 -18.87 -15.32
N ASN A 348 10.32 -19.72 -14.30
CA ASN A 348 11.49 -20.52 -13.94
C ASN A 348 11.85 -21.63 -14.94
N ARG A 349 10.95 -21.95 -15.89
CA ARG A 349 11.25 -22.91 -16.97
C ARG A 349 12.26 -22.36 -17.98
N PHE A 350 12.34 -21.04 -18.14
CA PHE A 350 13.22 -20.41 -19.11
C PHE A 350 14.50 -19.90 -18.44
N VAL A 351 15.65 -20.18 -19.06
CA VAL A 351 16.97 -19.75 -18.53
C VAL A 351 17.06 -18.22 -18.41
N THR A 352 16.46 -17.49 -19.36
CA THR A 352 16.47 -16.02 -19.42
C THR A 352 15.71 -15.32 -18.29
N THR A 353 14.83 -16.05 -17.60
CA THR A 353 13.96 -15.55 -16.52
C THR A 353 14.02 -16.45 -15.29
N ARG A 354 15.01 -17.35 -15.19
CA ARG A 354 15.17 -18.21 -14.03
C ARG A 354 15.62 -17.35 -12.86
N HIS A 355 14.81 -17.34 -11.80
CA HIS A 355 15.15 -16.59 -10.60
C HIS A 355 16.22 -17.36 -9.81
N SER A 356 17.32 -16.69 -9.49
CA SER A 356 18.32 -17.22 -8.58
C SER A 356 17.69 -17.25 -7.19
N SER A 357 17.36 -18.42 -6.67
CA SER A 357 16.67 -18.56 -5.39
C SER A 357 17.43 -17.87 -4.26
N HIS A 358 16.77 -16.97 -3.55
CA HIS A 358 17.07 -16.65 -2.15
C HIS A 358 16.09 -17.39 -1.24
#